data_AF-A0A8K0Q3W8-F1
#
_entry.id   AF-A0A8K0Q3W8-F1
#
_cell.length_a   1.000
_cell.length_b   1.000
_cell.length_c   1.000
_cell.angle_alpha   90.00
_cell.angle_beta   90.00
_cell.angle_gamma   90.00
#
_symmetry.space_group_name_H-M   'P 1'
#
loop_
_entity.id
_entity.type
_entity.pdbx_description
1 polymer ?
#
loop_
_entity_poly.entity_id
_entity_poly.type
_entity_poly.pdbx_seq_one_letter_code
_entity_poly.pdbx_strand_id
1 'polypeptide(L)' 'MVRLWHGARDTNAPAVMIRYMADKLPHAVLREFEGDTHYTMFKHLEGALAELVPQEAPKLATKGV' A
#
# COMPACT_ATOMS: atom_id res chain seq x y z
N MET A 1 8.91 -5.53 -3.18
CA MET A 1 7.46 -5.80 -3.22
C MET A 1 6.75 -4.48 -3.48
N VAL A 2 5.83 -4.44 -4.45
CA VAL A 2 5.03 -3.23 -4.75
C VAL A 2 3.67 -3.39 -4.07
N ARG A 3 3.22 -2.35 -3.37
CA ARG A 3 1.92 -2.37 -2.69
C ARG A 3 0.97 -1.41 -3.40
N LEU A 4 -0.24 -1.90 -3.69
CA LEU A 4 -1.30 -1.11 -4.28
C LEU A 4 -2.48 -1.12 -3.30
N TRP A 5 -2.96 0.07 -2.93
CA TRP A 5 -4.13 0.25 -2.08
C TRP A 5 -5.13 1.11 -2.84
N HIS A 6 -6.38 0.68 -2.92
CA HIS A 6 -7.36 1.34 -3.77
C HIS A 6 -8.79 1.22 -3.25
N GLY A 7 -9.61 2.25 -3.45
CA GLY A 7 -11.02 2.22 -3.07
C GLY A 7 -11.85 1.52 -4.15
N ALA A 8 -12.66 0.54 -3.77
CA ALA A 8 -13.46 -0.23 -4.75
C ALA A 8 -14.54 0.61 -5.46
N ARG A 9 -14.88 1.79 -4.90
CA ARG A 9 -15.86 2.75 -5.43
C ARG A 9 -15.19 4.03 -5.96
N ASP A 10 -13.89 4.00 -6.24
CA ASP A 10 -13.19 5.12 -6.86
C ASP A 10 -13.69 5.33 -8.30
N THR A 11 -14.34 6.46 -8.56
CA THR A 11 -14.82 6.87 -9.89
C THR A 11 -13.81 7.75 -10.63
N ASN A 12 -12.79 8.26 -9.95
CA ASN A 12 -11.78 9.15 -10.50
C ASN A 12 -10.63 8.33 -11.11
N ALA A 13 -10.26 7.24 -10.43
CA ALA A 13 -9.37 6.21 -10.92
C ALA A 13 -10.12 4.87 -10.81
N PRO A 14 -10.81 4.40 -11.87
CA PRO A 14 -11.65 3.21 -11.79
C PRO A 14 -10.88 1.94 -11.37
N ALA A 15 -11.48 1.11 -10.51
CA ALA A 15 -10.86 -0.10 -9.96
C ALA A 15 -10.33 -1.09 -11.03
N VAL A 16 -10.95 -1.14 -12.22
CA VAL A 16 -10.45 -1.95 -13.34
C VAL A 16 -8.99 -1.60 -13.71
N MET A 17 -8.61 -0.33 -13.61
CA MET A 17 -7.26 0.12 -13.95
C MET A 17 -6.23 -0.32 -12.90
N ILE A 18 -6.56 -0.27 -11.60
CA ILE A 18 -5.63 -0.75 -10.57
C ILE A 18 -5.46 -2.28 -10.64
N ARG A 19 -6.54 -3.01 -10.95
CA ARG A 19 -6.49 -4.47 -11.15
C ARG A 19 -5.62 -4.82 -12.35
N TYR A 20 -5.76 -4.09 -13.45
CA TYR A 20 -4.88 -4.23 -14.61
C TYR A 20 -3.41 -3.99 -14.24
N MET A 21 -3.11 -2.92 -13.49
CA MET A 21 -1.74 -2.66 -13.04
C MET A 21 -1.20 -3.75 -12.10
N ALA A 22 -2.03 -4.26 -11.19
CA ALA A 22 -1.67 -5.35 -10.29
C ALA A 22 -1.30 -6.65 -11.04
N ASP A 23 -2.01 -6.96 -12.13
CA ASP A 23 -1.71 -8.11 -13.00
C ASP A 23 -0.37 -7.94 -13.76
N LYS A 24 -0.01 -6.70 -14.13
CA LYS A 24 1.19 -6.43 -14.94
C LYS A 24 2.45 -6.16 -14.13
N LEU A 25 2.33 -5.73 -12.89
CA LEU A 25 3.48 -5.37 -12.06
C LEU A 25 4.04 -6.60 -11.33
N PRO A 26 5.31 -6.97 -11.54
CA PRO A 26 5.93 -8.07 -10.81
C PRO A 26 5.93 -7.83 -9.30
N HIS A 27 5.58 -8.86 -8.54
CA HIS A 27 5.54 -8.80 -7.07
C HIS A 27 4.62 -7.70 -6.50
N ALA A 28 3.56 -7.35 -7.24
CA ALA A 28 2.52 -6.45 -6.76
C ALA A 28 1.53 -7.19 -5.85
N VAL A 29 1.11 -6.51 -4.79
CA VAL A 29 0.03 -6.96 -3.91
C VAL A 29 -1.01 -5.85 -3.83
N LEU A 30 -2.18 -6.11 -4.41
CA LEU A 30 -3.32 -5.21 -4.39
C LEU A 30 -4.23 -5.51 -3.18
N ARG A 31 -4.59 -4.46 -2.45
CA ARG A 31 -5.69 -4.46 -1.48
C ARG A 31 -6.73 -3.44 -1.92
N GLU A 32 -7.94 -3.92 -2.15
CA GLU A 32 -9.11 -3.08 -2.40
C GLU A 32 -9.89 -2.88 -1.10
N PHE A 33 -10.34 -1.65 -0.86
CA PHE A 33 -11.17 -1.30 0.29
C PHE A 33 -12.62 -1.14 -0.16
N GLU A 34 -13.46 -2.08 0.28
CA GLU A 34 -14.89 -2.06 0.00
C GLU A 34 -15.54 -0.80 0.57
N GLY A 35 -16.41 -0.18 -0.24
CA GLY A 35 -17.10 1.05 0.14
C GLY A 35 -16.31 2.35 -0.04
N ASP A 36 -15.00 2.27 -0.26
CA ASP A 36 -14.15 3.47 -0.35
C ASP A 36 -14.08 4.07 -1.76
N THR A 37 -14.06 5.39 -1.79
CA THR A 37 -13.89 6.22 -2.98
C THR A 37 -12.49 6.84 -3.00
N HIS A 38 -12.16 7.56 -4.07
CA HIS A 38 -10.90 8.33 -4.17
C HIS A 38 -10.60 9.16 -2.92
N TYR A 39 -11.62 9.88 -2.44
CA TYR A 39 -11.49 10.86 -1.35
C TYR A 39 -11.57 10.26 0.05
N THR A 40 -11.91 8.97 0.19
CA THR A 40 -11.95 8.32 1.51
C THR A 40 -10.68 7.55 1.83
N MET A 41 -9.82 7.32 0.84
CA MET A 41 -8.61 6.51 0.99
C MET A 41 -7.60 7.08 1.99
N PHE A 42 -7.63 8.40 2.27
CA PHE A 42 -6.71 9.03 3.22
C PHE A 42 -6.76 8.40 4.61
N LYS A 43 -7.91 7.84 5.03
CA LYS A 43 -8.05 7.17 6.33
C LYS A 43 -7.18 5.92 6.48
N HIS A 44 -6.67 5.37 5.38
CA HIS A 44 -5.80 4.18 5.38
C HIS A 44 -4.31 4.51 5.29
N LEU A 45 -3.95 5.80 5.21
CA LEU A 45 -2.57 6.22 4.98
C LEU A 45 -1.61 5.69 6.04
N GLU A 46 -1.98 5.80 7.32
CA GLU A 46 -1.16 5.32 8.44
C GLU A 46 -0.92 3.81 8.35
N GLY A 47 -1.97 3.02 8.09
CA GLY A 47 -1.85 1.57 7.92
C GLY A 47 -1.02 1.19 6.70
N ALA A 48 -1.18 1.90 5.57
CA ALA A 48 -0.38 1.68 4.38
C ALA A 48 1.12 1.94 4.62
N LEU A 49 1.45 3.01 5.35
CA LEU A 49 2.82 3.34 5.74
C LEU A 49 3.41 2.31 6.70
N ALA A 50 2.65 1.88 7.70
CA ALA A 50 3.08 0.87 8.66
C ALA A 50 3.47 -0.46 7.98
N GLU A 51 2.82 -0.81 6.87
CA GLU A 51 3.13 -2.01 6.08
C GLU A 51 4.40 -1.89 5.23
N LEU A 52 4.92 -0.68 5.01
CA LEU A 52 6.16 -0.43 4.26
C LEU A 52 7.38 -0.31 5.17
N VAL A 53 7.19 0.02 6.45
CA VAL A 53 8.28 0.19 7.40
C VAL A 53 8.65 -1.18 8.00
N PRO A 54 9.92 -1.63 7.89
CA PRO A 54 10.39 -2.83 8.58
C PRO A 54 10.22 -2.68 10.10
N GLN A 55 9.64 -3.70 10.76
CA GLN A 55 9.32 -3.63 12.19
C GLN A 55 10.54 -3.62 13.13
N GLU A 56 11.76 -3.83 12.63
CA GLU A 56 13.00 -3.59 13.38
C GLU A 56 14.11 -3.11 12.44
N ALA A 57 14.63 -1.89 12.67
CA ALA A 57 15.94 -1.53 12.14
C ALA A 57 17.00 -2.32 12.94
N PRO A 58 18.02 -2.93 12.31
CA PRO A 58 19.09 -3.56 13.05
C PRO A 58 19.71 -2.53 14.00
N LYS A 59 19.69 -2.83 15.31
CA LYS A 59 20.42 -2.04 16.31
C LYS A 59 21.86 -1.94 15.82
N LEU A 60 22.33 -0.72 15.52
CA LEU A 60 23.74 -0.51 15.25
C LEU A 60 24.50 -1.08 16.46
N ALA A 61 25.26 -2.14 16.23
CA ALA A 61 26.17 -2.66 17.23
C ALA A 61 27.17 -1.53 17.54
N THR A 62 26.99 -0.91 18.70
CA THR A 62 28.01 -0.03 19.28
C THR A 62 29.25 -0.88 19.46
N LYS A 63 30.25 -0.69 18.59
CA LYS A 63 31.60 -1.17 18.87
C LYS A 63 32.10 -0.36 20.06
N GLY A 64 32.22 -1.04 21.20
CA GLY A 64 32.96 -0.51 22.35
C GLY A 64 34.38 -0.16 21.89
N VAL A 65 34.81 1.04 22.26
CA VAL A 65 36.21 1.48 22.24
C VAL A 65 36.84 1.05 23.55
#